data_AF-A0A2E6YA60-F1
#
_entry.id   AF-A0A2E6YA60-F1
#
_cell.length_a   1.000
_cell.length_b   1.000
_cell.length_c   1.000
_cell.angle_alpha   90.00
_cell.angle_beta   90.00
_cell.angle_gamma   90.00
#
_symmetry.space_group_name_H-M   'P 1'
#
loop_
_entity.id
_entity.type
_entity.pdbx_description
1 polymer ?
#
loop_
_entity_poly.entity_id
_entity_poly.type
_entity_poly.pdbx_seq_one_letter_code
_entity_poly.pdbx_strand_id
1 'polypeptide(L)'
;MARSITDQEISLIKALLSRGERNVDIQFYFNRPDRPVNSGRISQICNGTYGPNVPAASQVELENFLVIFQVAGVSVAKDAWQVAYRFHPVGQGMLHSGELRQGNRQPFTWVYDCGSVTAAAQVESELNDLCTARNAAPGSKPSLDFVALSHFDADHISGLVYLLGLFEVKMILLPFLQLWQRFWIAASSDDLDEDFLRFLVDPAGYLRDVDGGGEARIVFVPPSADGPPPAPDAGPPVGPRGEVDDRPMKLRLETERVLDVVGGEIPGVTGQRLSAAEFLKMGSVLDIDGLWEFVPYNDAHQAKRCPAGFPATVEPLIKTLLDANHPADRKKAQDALKAHYDTTFGNSAYRRNIISLFLYGGPVSTPAEAYFKTGETQLGNMACHHKPDRSRLSATHFSMLFTGDGSLNSKPRRTGFENFFTPYGRLSKASVFQVMHHGASGNSSPEVAALVVPCASIFCSDPSKGQKHPDADVLRQFWPYNCIQVDDVIGWLMLGVFVF
;
A
#
# COMPACT_ATOMS: atom_id res chain seq x y z
N MET A 1 -30.65 -29.23 15.05
CA MET A 1 -30.86 -28.67 13.69
C MET A 1 -29.86 -27.55 13.49
N ALA A 2 -29.13 -27.54 12.37
CA ALA A 2 -28.27 -26.41 12.03
C ALA A 2 -29.14 -25.15 11.88
N ARG A 3 -28.65 -24.00 12.37
CA ARG A 3 -29.32 -22.71 12.20
C ARG A 3 -29.44 -22.41 10.71
N SER A 4 -30.60 -21.96 10.24
CA SER A 4 -30.80 -21.62 8.83
C SER A 4 -30.04 -20.35 8.46
N ILE A 5 -30.07 -19.34 9.34
CA ILE A 5 -29.38 -18.05 9.19
C ILE A 5 -27.95 -18.17 9.74
N THR A 6 -26.98 -17.69 8.96
CA THR A 6 -25.54 -17.73 9.31
C THR A 6 -25.18 -16.69 10.37
N ASP A 7 -24.07 -16.90 11.08
CA ASP A 7 -23.58 -15.94 12.06
C ASP A 7 -23.20 -14.58 11.39
N GLN A 8 -22.74 -14.59 10.14
CA GLN A 8 -22.50 -13.36 9.37
C GLN A 8 -23.80 -12.58 9.07
N GLU A 9 -24.89 -13.27 8.71
CA GLU A 9 -26.18 -12.60 8.50
C GLU A 9 -26.74 -12.07 9.82
N ILE A 10 -26.56 -12.81 10.92
CA ILE A 10 -26.97 -12.34 12.25
C ILE A 10 -26.18 -11.09 12.64
N SER A 11 -24.86 -11.04 12.39
CA SER A 11 -24.04 -9.88 12.69
C SER A 11 -24.47 -8.65 11.89
N LEU A 12 -24.73 -8.80 10.59
CA LEU A 12 -25.23 -7.73 9.71
C LEU A 12 -26.63 -7.24 10.11
N ILE A 13 -27.55 -8.16 10.44
CA ILE A 13 -28.90 -7.81 10.92
C ILE A 13 -28.81 -7.01 12.22
N LYS A 14 -27.93 -7.40 13.15
CA LYS A 14 -27.69 -6.64 14.39
C LYS A 14 -27.17 -5.24 14.09
N ALA A 15 -26.24 -5.09 13.16
CA ALA A 15 -25.70 -3.79 12.77
C ALA A 15 -26.76 -2.87 12.13
N LEU A 16 -27.63 -3.42 11.26
CA LEU A 16 -28.76 -2.68 10.67
C LEU A 16 -29.79 -2.23 11.73
N LEU A 17 -30.12 -3.12 12.69
CA LEU A 17 -30.99 -2.77 13.81
C LEU A 17 -30.40 -1.66 14.67
N SER A 18 -29.10 -1.72 14.96
CA SER A 18 -28.37 -0.67 15.69
C SER A 18 -28.35 0.66 14.95
N ARG A 19 -28.35 0.65 13.61
CA ARG A 19 -28.48 1.83 12.74
C ARG A 19 -29.90 2.41 12.71
N GLY A 20 -30.89 1.69 13.23
CA GLY A 20 -32.30 2.11 13.24
C GLY A 20 -33.08 1.72 11.98
N GLU A 21 -32.58 0.78 11.18
CA GLU A 21 -33.28 0.27 10.00
C GLU A 21 -34.56 -0.48 10.41
N ARG A 22 -35.64 -0.31 9.64
CA ARG A 22 -36.92 -0.95 9.96
C ARG A 22 -36.86 -2.43 9.62
N ASN A 23 -37.58 -3.27 10.38
CA ASN A 23 -37.63 -4.72 10.12
C ASN A 23 -38.04 -5.07 8.67
N VAL A 24 -38.87 -4.24 8.02
CA VAL A 24 -39.26 -4.44 6.61
C VAL A 24 -38.10 -4.25 5.64
N ASP A 25 -37.22 -3.29 5.92
CA ASP A 25 -36.04 -3.00 5.10
C ASP A 25 -34.96 -4.07 5.35
N ILE A 26 -34.80 -4.49 6.60
CA ILE A 26 -33.94 -5.62 6.96
C ILE A 26 -34.43 -6.93 6.31
N GLN A 27 -35.74 -7.18 6.33
CA GLN A 27 -36.31 -8.35 5.67
C GLN A 27 -36.01 -8.34 4.17
N PHE A 28 -36.05 -7.18 3.51
CA PHE A 28 -35.70 -7.06 2.09
C PHE A 28 -34.26 -7.51 1.80
N TYR A 29 -33.32 -7.23 2.71
CA TYR A 29 -31.92 -7.60 2.58
C TYR A 29 -31.63 -9.11 2.68
N PHE A 30 -32.36 -9.84 3.53
CA PHE A 30 -31.99 -11.22 3.91
C PHE A 30 -33.02 -12.29 3.56
N ASN A 31 -34.22 -11.91 3.13
CA ASN A 31 -35.28 -12.88 2.83
C ASN A 31 -35.00 -13.60 1.50
N ARG A 32 -34.87 -14.94 1.55
CA ARG A 32 -34.66 -15.78 0.36
C ARG A 32 -35.83 -16.77 0.18
N PRO A 33 -36.15 -17.20 -1.07
CA PRO A 33 -37.25 -18.14 -1.33
C PRO A 33 -37.14 -19.48 -0.59
N ASP A 34 -35.91 -19.97 -0.42
CA ASP A 34 -35.56 -21.22 0.24
C ASP A 34 -35.23 -21.03 1.74
N ARG A 35 -35.02 -19.79 2.18
CA ARG A 35 -34.63 -19.44 3.54
C ARG A 35 -35.24 -18.10 3.97
N PRO A 36 -36.46 -18.11 4.54
CA PRO A 36 -37.12 -16.87 4.91
C PRO A 36 -36.53 -16.26 6.19
N VAL A 37 -36.23 -14.96 6.11
CA VAL A 37 -35.86 -14.13 7.27
C VAL A 37 -37.00 -13.14 7.50
N ASN A 38 -38.01 -13.57 8.25
CA ASN A 38 -39.20 -12.77 8.51
C ASN A 38 -39.02 -11.81 9.70
N SER A 39 -39.93 -10.84 9.85
CA SER A 39 -39.94 -9.89 10.96
C SER A 39 -39.86 -10.53 12.34
N GLY A 40 -40.49 -11.70 12.55
CA GLY A 40 -40.42 -12.42 13.81
C GLY A 40 -39.00 -12.90 14.14
N ARG A 41 -38.27 -13.38 13.13
CA ARG A 41 -36.86 -13.78 13.28
C ARG A 41 -35.94 -12.59 13.50
N ILE A 42 -36.19 -11.47 12.83
CA ILE A 42 -35.45 -10.22 13.03
C ILE A 42 -35.66 -9.71 14.46
N SER A 43 -36.90 -9.75 14.98
CA SER A 43 -37.20 -9.44 16.39
C SER A 43 -36.49 -10.38 17.36
N GLN A 44 -36.36 -11.67 17.05
CA GLN A 44 -35.61 -12.63 17.86
C GLN A 44 -34.09 -12.34 17.87
N ILE A 45 -33.53 -11.83 16.77
CA ILE A 45 -32.14 -11.37 16.72
C ILE A 45 -31.99 -10.09 17.55
N CYS A 46 -32.92 -9.14 17.40
CA CYS A 46 -32.95 -7.88 18.14
C CYS A 46 -32.99 -8.07 19.66
N ASN A 47 -33.80 -9.02 20.14
CA ASN A 47 -33.95 -9.27 21.58
C ASN A 47 -32.98 -10.35 22.12
N GLY A 48 -32.04 -10.82 21.30
CA GLY A 48 -31.01 -11.78 21.71
C GLY A 48 -31.48 -13.24 21.87
N THR A 49 -32.73 -13.57 21.55
CA THR A 49 -33.22 -14.96 21.62
C THR A 49 -32.75 -15.84 20.46
N TYR A 50 -32.19 -15.24 19.40
CA TYR A 50 -31.56 -15.93 18.28
C TYR A 50 -30.17 -15.36 17.99
N GLY A 51 -29.14 -16.21 17.96
CA GLY A 51 -27.74 -15.79 17.78
C GLY A 51 -27.21 -14.86 18.89
N PRO A 52 -27.43 -15.13 20.19
CA PRO A 52 -27.02 -14.23 21.28
C PRO A 52 -25.52 -13.92 21.27
N ASN A 53 -24.70 -14.92 20.97
CA ASN A 53 -23.23 -14.84 21.05
C ASN A 53 -22.58 -14.22 19.80
N VAL A 54 -23.35 -13.86 18.79
CA VAL A 54 -22.82 -13.27 17.55
C VAL A 54 -22.70 -11.75 17.74
N PRO A 55 -21.52 -11.14 17.61
CA PRO A 55 -21.39 -9.68 17.69
C PRO A 55 -22.11 -9.01 16.51
N ALA A 56 -22.49 -7.74 16.66
CA ALA A 56 -22.92 -6.95 15.51
C ALA A 56 -21.75 -6.81 14.53
N ALA A 57 -22.04 -6.80 13.23
CA ALA A 57 -21.06 -6.52 12.20
C ALA A 57 -20.48 -5.12 12.43
N SER A 58 -19.21 -4.94 12.10
CA SER A 58 -18.61 -3.62 12.07
C SER A 58 -19.35 -2.72 11.07
N GLN A 59 -19.24 -1.39 11.25
CA GLN A 59 -19.81 -0.45 10.30
C GLN A 59 -19.27 -0.67 8.87
N VAL A 60 -18.03 -1.15 8.72
CA VAL A 60 -17.40 -1.48 7.43
C VAL A 60 -18.08 -2.65 6.77
N GLU A 61 -18.25 -3.75 7.49
CA GLU A 61 -18.95 -4.93 6.99
C GLU A 61 -20.38 -4.59 6.58
N LEU A 62 -21.04 -3.72 7.36
CA LEU A 62 -22.39 -3.24 7.07
C LEU A 62 -22.44 -2.36 5.81
N GLU A 63 -21.58 -1.36 5.67
CA GLU A 63 -21.55 -0.48 4.50
C GLU A 63 -21.16 -1.26 3.23
N ASN A 64 -20.19 -2.17 3.34
CA ASN A 64 -19.84 -3.08 2.24
C ASN A 64 -21.05 -3.93 1.84
N PHE A 65 -21.77 -4.52 2.80
CA PHE A 65 -23.00 -5.26 2.53
C PHE A 65 -24.06 -4.40 1.82
N LEU A 66 -24.29 -3.17 2.28
CA LEU A 66 -25.29 -2.27 1.68
C LEU A 66 -24.90 -1.80 0.28
N VAL A 67 -23.62 -1.54 0.04
CA VAL A 67 -23.10 -1.24 -1.30
C VAL A 67 -23.29 -2.45 -2.21
N ILE A 68 -22.90 -3.65 -1.76
CA ILE A 68 -23.10 -4.90 -2.51
C ILE A 68 -24.58 -5.10 -2.81
N PHE A 69 -25.48 -4.85 -1.86
CA PHE A 69 -26.90 -5.04 -2.03
C PHE A 69 -27.53 -4.01 -2.98
N GLN A 70 -27.14 -2.73 -2.89
CA GLN A 70 -27.57 -1.69 -3.83
C GLN A 70 -27.11 -2.00 -5.26
N VAL A 71 -25.88 -2.51 -5.41
CA VAL A 71 -25.37 -2.98 -6.72
C VAL A 71 -26.10 -4.27 -7.15
N ALA A 72 -26.44 -5.18 -6.23
CA ALA A 72 -27.17 -6.44 -6.49
C ALA A 72 -28.65 -6.28 -6.82
N GLY A 73 -29.23 -5.09 -6.64
CA GLY A 73 -30.49 -4.71 -7.32
C GLY A 73 -30.38 -4.83 -8.85
N VAL A 74 -29.15 -4.83 -9.36
CA VAL A 74 -28.74 -5.30 -10.68
C VAL A 74 -27.97 -6.61 -10.48
N SER A 75 -28.68 -7.75 -10.34
CA SER A 75 -28.15 -9.12 -10.50
C SER A 75 -26.61 -9.27 -10.32
N VAL A 76 -26.08 -9.06 -9.09
CA VAL A 76 -24.64 -9.30 -8.87
C VAL A 76 -24.44 -10.81 -8.92
N ALA A 77 -23.89 -11.27 -10.05
CA ALA A 77 -23.51 -12.65 -10.26
C ALA A 77 -22.55 -13.10 -9.16
N LYS A 78 -22.58 -14.39 -8.80
CA LYS A 78 -21.63 -15.02 -7.87
C LYS A 78 -20.15 -14.81 -8.25
N ASP A 79 -19.90 -14.31 -9.46
CA ASP A 79 -18.59 -14.18 -10.09
C ASP A 79 -18.01 -12.75 -10.01
N ALA A 80 -18.71 -11.79 -9.39
CA ALA A 80 -18.22 -10.40 -9.30
C ALA A 80 -17.03 -10.25 -8.33
N TRP A 81 -16.07 -9.45 -8.77
CA TRP A 81 -14.88 -9.05 -8.01
C TRP A 81 -15.11 -7.74 -7.28
N GLN A 82 -14.47 -7.58 -6.14
CA GLN A 82 -14.51 -6.35 -5.36
C GLN A 82 -13.09 -5.93 -5.02
N VAL A 83 -12.81 -4.63 -5.12
CA VAL A 83 -11.57 -4.03 -4.65
C VAL A 83 -11.86 -2.89 -3.68
N ALA A 84 -11.11 -2.82 -2.60
CA ALA A 84 -11.07 -1.67 -1.72
C ALA A 84 -9.65 -1.10 -1.69
N TYR A 85 -9.55 0.22 -1.78
CA TYR A 85 -8.31 0.97 -1.62
C TYR A 85 -8.54 2.09 -0.63
N ARG A 86 -7.72 2.16 0.42
CA ARG A 86 -7.87 3.13 1.50
C ARG A 86 -6.56 3.83 1.78
N PHE A 87 -6.59 5.15 1.73
CA PHE A 87 -5.55 6.02 2.24
C PHE A 87 -5.97 6.49 3.62
N HIS A 88 -5.19 6.13 4.63
CA HIS A 88 -5.51 6.38 6.03
C HIS A 88 -5.09 7.79 6.45
N PRO A 89 -5.84 8.44 7.36
CA PRO A 89 -5.53 9.78 7.83
C PRO A 89 -4.37 9.76 8.84
N VAL A 90 -3.13 9.77 8.35
CA VAL A 90 -1.92 9.68 9.18
C VAL A 90 -1.00 10.90 9.04
N GLY A 91 -1.50 12.02 8.53
CA GLY A 91 -0.76 13.28 8.45
C GLY A 91 0.36 13.26 7.40
N GLN A 92 1.53 13.78 7.76
CA GLN A 92 2.71 13.75 6.90
C GLN A 92 3.38 12.37 6.98
N GLY A 93 3.01 11.54 6.01
CA GLY A 93 3.47 10.18 5.82
C GLY A 93 2.50 9.45 4.91
N MET A 94 2.57 8.12 4.92
CA MET A 94 1.63 7.30 4.18
C MET A 94 1.33 6.00 4.91
N LEU A 95 0.04 5.71 5.04
CA LEU A 95 -0.48 4.39 5.33
C LEU A 95 -1.59 4.13 4.33
N HIS A 96 -1.37 3.16 3.45
CA HIS A 96 -2.38 2.72 2.51
C HIS A 96 -2.67 1.23 2.74
N SER A 97 -3.95 0.85 2.78
CA SER A 97 -4.38 -0.55 2.77
C SER A 97 -5.29 -0.85 1.59
N GLY A 98 -5.20 -2.08 1.10
CA GLY A 98 -6.11 -2.55 0.06
C GLY A 98 -6.53 -3.98 0.24
N GLU A 99 -7.60 -4.33 -0.45
CA GLU A 99 -8.24 -5.64 -0.37
C GLU A 99 -8.89 -6.00 -1.70
N LEU A 100 -8.71 -7.26 -2.12
CA LEU A 100 -9.37 -7.86 -3.28
C LEU A 100 -10.21 -9.05 -2.81
N ARG A 101 -11.47 -9.10 -3.23
CA ARG A 101 -12.42 -10.18 -2.88
C ARG A 101 -13.11 -10.74 -4.12
N GLN A 102 -13.46 -12.02 -4.03
CA GLN A 102 -14.33 -12.69 -4.98
C GLN A 102 -15.12 -13.78 -4.24
N GLY A 103 -16.45 -13.66 -4.23
CA GLY A 103 -17.34 -14.65 -3.59
C GLY A 103 -16.95 -14.99 -2.15
N ASN A 104 -16.76 -16.28 -1.87
CA ASN A 104 -16.42 -16.81 -0.54
C ASN A 104 -14.92 -17.02 -0.33
N ARG A 105 -14.08 -16.66 -1.30
CA ARG A 105 -12.63 -16.82 -1.20
C ARG A 105 -12.10 -15.94 -0.07
N GLN A 106 -11.03 -16.40 0.57
CA GLN A 106 -10.30 -15.53 1.49
C GLN A 106 -9.82 -14.28 0.73
N PRO A 107 -10.04 -13.07 1.28
CA PRO A 107 -9.60 -11.83 0.65
C PRO A 107 -8.08 -11.82 0.51
N PHE A 108 -7.59 -11.27 -0.60
CA PHE A 108 -6.19 -10.90 -0.73
C PHE A 108 -6.00 -9.48 -0.22
N THR A 109 -5.02 -9.27 0.66
CA THR A 109 -4.89 -8.04 1.45
C THR A 109 -3.48 -7.51 1.40
N TRP A 110 -3.35 -6.18 1.31
CA TRP A 110 -2.04 -5.55 1.28
C TRP A 110 -1.96 -4.21 1.99
N VAL A 111 -0.74 -3.84 2.34
CA VAL A 111 -0.37 -2.50 2.81
C VAL A 111 0.72 -1.93 1.91
N TYR A 112 0.63 -0.64 1.60
CA TYR A 112 1.67 0.13 0.93
C TYR A 112 2.06 1.30 1.83
N ASP A 113 3.30 1.31 2.31
CA ASP A 113 3.79 2.17 3.38
C ASP A 113 2.94 2.12 4.67
N CYS A 114 3.54 2.52 5.78
CA CYS A 114 2.87 2.51 7.08
C CYS A 114 3.56 3.46 8.06
N GLY A 115 3.86 4.69 7.63
CA GLY A 115 4.63 5.65 8.42
C GLY A 115 3.98 7.02 8.53
N SER A 116 4.49 7.77 9.50
CA SER A 116 4.22 9.19 9.69
C SER A 116 5.27 9.82 10.60
N VAL A 117 5.63 11.08 10.32
CA VAL A 117 6.48 11.91 11.20
C VAL A 117 5.70 12.92 12.03
N THR A 118 4.42 13.16 11.70
CA THR A 118 3.57 14.10 12.45
C THR A 118 2.50 13.41 13.30
N ALA A 119 2.28 12.12 13.10
CA ALA A 119 1.10 11.41 13.61
C ALA A 119 1.34 9.91 13.86
N ALA A 120 2.48 9.53 14.44
CA ALA A 120 2.82 8.13 14.73
C ALA A 120 1.73 7.36 15.52
N ALA A 121 1.13 7.99 16.54
CA ALA A 121 0.05 7.35 17.31
C ALA A 121 -1.22 7.08 16.47
N GLN A 122 -1.48 7.88 15.43
CA GLN A 122 -2.60 7.63 14.52
C GLN A 122 -2.31 6.47 13.57
N VAL A 123 -1.06 6.29 13.14
CA VAL A 123 -0.64 5.10 12.38
C VAL A 123 -0.97 3.84 13.18
N GLU A 124 -0.55 3.79 14.45
CA GLU A 124 -0.86 2.65 15.32
C GLU A 124 -2.39 2.45 15.49
N SER A 125 -3.14 3.54 15.70
CA SER A 125 -4.61 3.49 15.79
C SER A 125 -5.25 2.89 14.54
N GLU A 126 -4.88 3.36 13.35
CA GLU A 126 -5.43 2.88 12.09
C GLU A 126 -5.02 1.41 11.81
N LEU A 127 -3.81 1.01 12.21
CA LEU A 127 -3.39 -0.40 12.14
C LEU A 127 -4.18 -1.30 13.11
N ASN A 128 -4.50 -0.81 14.31
CA ASN A 128 -5.37 -1.53 15.25
C ASN A 128 -6.78 -1.70 14.70
N ASP A 129 -7.34 -0.66 14.08
CA ASP A 129 -8.66 -0.71 13.46
C ASP A 129 -8.68 -1.69 12.28
N LEU A 130 -7.63 -1.66 11.45
CA LEU A 130 -7.44 -2.64 10.38
C LEU A 130 -7.36 -4.06 10.93
N CYS A 131 -6.57 -4.29 11.99
CA CYS A 131 -6.42 -5.61 12.62
C CYS A 131 -7.76 -6.10 13.17
N THR A 132 -8.49 -5.22 13.86
CA THR A 132 -9.82 -5.52 14.41
C THR A 132 -10.82 -5.87 13.32
N ALA A 133 -10.84 -5.11 12.21
CA ALA A 133 -11.74 -5.35 11.08
C ALA A 133 -11.50 -6.70 10.37
N ARG A 134 -10.33 -7.33 10.58
CA ARG A 134 -10.05 -8.68 10.06
C ARG A 134 -10.72 -9.79 10.87
N ASN A 135 -11.25 -9.50 12.06
CA ASN A 135 -12.02 -10.44 12.89
C ASN A 135 -11.29 -11.78 13.11
N ALA A 136 -9.98 -11.75 13.38
CA ALA A 136 -9.20 -12.95 13.70
C ALA A 136 -9.68 -13.59 15.01
N ALA A 137 -9.46 -14.91 15.15
CA ALA A 137 -9.80 -15.61 16.38
C ALA A 137 -8.97 -15.07 17.56
N PRO A 138 -9.51 -15.04 18.80
CA PRO A 138 -8.76 -14.59 19.96
C PRO A 138 -7.42 -15.31 20.10
N GLY A 139 -6.34 -14.56 20.24
CA GLY A 139 -4.97 -15.09 20.35
C GLY A 139 -4.30 -15.45 19.02
N SER A 140 -4.94 -15.19 17.87
CA SER A 140 -4.34 -15.32 16.55
C SER A 140 -4.13 -13.96 15.89
N LYS A 141 -3.05 -13.81 15.12
CA LYS A 141 -2.83 -12.64 14.28
C LYS A 141 -3.60 -12.82 12.97
N PRO A 142 -4.33 -11.80 12.46
CA PRO A 142 -4.87 -11.86 11.11
C PRO A 142 -3.73 -11.93 10.08
N SER A 143 -3.96 -12.71 9.02
CA SER A 143 -3.06 -12.79 7.87
C SER A 143 -3.07 -11.48 7.08
N LEU A 144 -1.88 -11.06 6.63
CA LEU A 144 -1.67 -9.98 5.65
C LEU A 144 -0.79 -10.51 4.53
N ASP A 145 -1.29 -10.52 3.29
CA ASP A 145 -0.62 -11.24 2.20
C ASP A 145 0.64 -10.52 1.70
N PHE A 146 0.64 -9.19 1.76
CA PHE A 146 1.64 -8.39 1.09
C PHE A 146 1.82 -7.02 1.77
N VAL A 147 3.06 -6.66 2.07
CA VAL A 147 3.46 -5.30 2.44
C VAL A 147 4.46 -4.81 1.42
N ALA A 148 4.25 -3.63 0.83
CA ALA A 148 5.27 -2.93 0.05
C ALA A 148 5.69 -1.65 0.76
N LEU A 149 7.00 -1.42 0.82
CA LEU A 149 7.55 -0.14 1.27
C LEU A 149 8.11 0.60 0.07
N SER A 150 7.81 1.88 -0.02
CA SER A 150 8.27 2.75 -1.09
C SER A 150 9.64 3.34 -0.80
N HIS A 151 9.89 3.71 0.45
CA HIS A 151 11.08 4.39 0.91
C HIS A 151 11.48 3.90 2.31
N PHE A 152 12.70 4.20 2.76
CA PHE A 152 13.16 3.85 4.11
C PHE A 152 13.13 5.04 5.10
N ASP A 153 12.55 6.17 4.70
CA ASP A 153 12.34 7.30 5.63
C ASP A 153 11.24 6.98 6.66
N ALA A 154 11.35 7.62 7.81
CA ALA A 154 10.48 7.37 8.97
C ALA A 154 9.00 7.61 8.66
N ASP A 155 8.67 8.57 7.82
CA ASP A 155 7.30 8.86 7.37
C ASP A 155 6.69 7.79 6.45
N HIS A 156 7.47 6.78 6.05
CA HIS A 156 6.99 5.59 5.34
C HIS A 156 7.06 4.30 6.15
N ILE A 157 8.02 4.18 7.09
CA ILE A 157 8.29 2.92 7.77
C ILE A 157 8.06 2.93 9.29
N SER A 158 7.75 4.07 9.91
CA SER A 158 7.71 4.16 11.39
C SER A 158 6.72 3.22 12.06
N GLY A 159 5.62 2.83 11.39
CA GLY A 159 4.65 1.85 11.88
C GLY A 159 4.92 0.40 11.48
N LEU A 160 6.02 0.10 10.78
CA LEU A 160 6.29 -1.23 10.24
C LEU A 160 6.46 -2.29 11.33
N VAL A 161 7.25 -2.01 12.36
CA VAL A 161 7.46 -2.94 13.49
C VAL A 161 6.13 -3.20 14.21
N TYR A 162 5.32 -2.15 14.40
CA TYR A 162 3.99 -2.28 15.00
C TYR A 162 3.06 -3.16 14.15
N LEU A 163 3.06 -2.96 12.83
CA LEU A 163 2.32 -3.78 11.88
C LEU A 163 2.73 -5.26 11.96
N LEU A 164 4.02 -5.58 12.02
CA LEU A 164 4.49 -6.97 12.18
C LEU A 164 4.08 -7.57 13.54
N GLY A 165 3.99 -6.74 14.58
CA GLY A 165 3.41 -7.11 15.86
C GLY A 165 1.93 -7.50 15.78
N LEU A 166 1.15 -6.88 14.88
CA LEU A 166 -0.29 -7.09 14.75
C LEU A 166 -0.69 -8.19 13.75
N PHE A 167 0.05 -8.36 12.66
CA PHE A 167 -0.34 -9.22 11.54
C PHE A 167 0.64 -10.38 11.33
N GLU A 168 0.12 -11.51 10.81
CA GLU A 168 0.97 -12.54 10.20
C GLU A 168 1.23 -12.15 8.73
N VAL A 169 2.38 -11.51 8.47
CA VAL A 169 2.74 -10.99 7.15
C VAL A 169 3.40 -12.08 6.30
N LYS A 170 2.80 -12.41 5.16
CA LYS A 170 3.34 -13.46 4.26
C LYS A 170 4.54 -12.99 3.45
N MET A 171 4.52 -11.75 2.96
CA MET A 171 5.58 -11.22 2.10
C MET A 171 5.78 -9.71 2.29
N ILE A 172 7.03 -9.28 2.35
CA ILE A 172 7.44 -7.87 2.39
C ILE A 172 8.30 -7.56 1.15
N LEU A 173 7.86 -6.59 0.36
CA LEU A 173 8.54 -6.10 -0.84
C LEU A 173 9.24 -4.78 -0.53
N LEU A 174 10.54 -4.73 -0.79
CA LEU A 174 11.40 -3.58 -0.50
C LEU A 174 12.12 -3.11 -1.78
N PRO A 175 12.33 -1.81 -2.00
CA PRO A 175 13.29 -1.38 -3.01
C PRO A 175 14.68 -1.90 -2.65
N PHE A 176 15.40 -2.45 -3.63
CA PHE A 176 16.83 -2.65 -3.48
C PHE A 176 17.54 -1.31 -3.61
N LEU A 177 18.23 -0.92 -2.55
CA LEU A 177 19.12 0.22 -2.49
C LEU A 177 20.51 -0.30 -2.14
N GLN A 178 21.57 0.11 -2.83
CA GLN A 178 22.94 -0.19 -2.42
C GLN A 178 23.24 0.43 -1.05
N LEU A 179 24.19 -0.12 -0.29
CA LEU A 179 24.46 0.33 1.08
C LEU A 179 24.73 1.84 1.18
N TRP A 180 25.52 2.41 0.25
CA TRP A 180 25.74 3.86 0.25
C TRP A 180 24.44 4.65 0.05
N GLN A 181 23.51 4.16 -0.79
CA GLN A 181 22.21 4.81 -0.97
C GLN A 181 21.38 4.77 0.32
N ARG A 182 21.37 3.63 1.02
CA ARG A 182 20.72 3.51 2.35
C ARG A 182 21.35 4.47 3.37
N PHE A 183 22.66 4.67 3.34
CA PHE A 183 23.33 5.60 4.24
C PHE A 183 23.22 7.07 3.84
N TRP A 184 22.77 7.36 2.61
CA TRP A 184 22.32 8.71 2.27
C TRP A 184 21.04 9.07 3.03
N ILE A 185 20.15 8.10 3.25
CA ILE A 185 18.95 8.29 4.08
C ILE A 185 19.37 8.63 5.52
N ALA A 186 20.29 7.85 6.12
CA ALA A 186 20.87 8.16 7.43
C ALA A 186 21.50 9.57 7.52
N ALA A 187 22.20 9.99 6.46
CA ALA A 187 22.81 11.32 6.38
C ALA A 187 21.77 12.45 6.28
N SER A 188 20.55 12.13 5.84
CA SER A 188 19.47 13.09 5.64
C SER A 188 18.54 13.18 6.86
N SER A 189 18.52 12.15 7.71
CA SER A 189 17.80 12.15 8.98
C SER A 189 18.46 13.08 10.02
N ASP A 190 17.66 13.70 10.86
CA ASP A 190 18.13 14.49 12.01
C ASP A 190 18.35 13.61 13.25
N ASP A 191 17.58 12.52 13.38
CA ASP A 191 17.70 11.52 14.44
C ASP A 191 18.01 10.14 13.85
N LEU A 192 19.09 9.52 14.31
CA LEU A 192 19.56 8.22 13.84
C LEU A 192 19.82 7.31 15.04
N ASP A 193 18.82 6.51 15.39
CA ASP A 193 18.92 5.53 16.47
C ASP A 193 19.57 4.22 16.01
N GLU A 194 19.82 3.33 16.97
CA GLU A 194 20.52 2.05 16.73
C GLU A 194 19.68 1.07 15.89
N ASP A 195 18.37 1.09 16.05
CA ASP A 195 17.48 0.16 15.34
C ASP A 195 17.34 0.56 13.88
N PHE A 196 17.19 1.86 13.61
CA PHE A 196 17.21 2.37 12.25
C PHE A 196 18.57 2.15 11.57
N LEU A 197 19.68 2.31 12.28
CA LEU A 197 21.01 1.93 11.77
C LEU A 197 21.10 0.44 11.41
N ARG A 198 20.61 -0.45 12.27
CA ARG A 198 20.57 -1.89 11.99
C ARG A 198 19.72 -2.21 10.76
N PHE A 199 18.56 -1.56 10.65
CA PHE A 199 17.69 -1.67 9.48
C PHE A 199 18.39 -1.21 8.19
N LEU A 200 19.08 -0.06 8.20
CA LEU A 200 19.79 0.42 7.02
C LEU A 200 21.00 -0.46 6.64
N VAL A 201 21.59 -1.19 7.57
CA VAL A 201 22.70 -2.12 7.28
C VAL A 201 22.19 -3.40 6.61
N ASP A 202 21.25 -4.10 7.25
CA ASP A 202 20.64 -5.34 6.74
C ASP A 202 19.11 -5.28 6.96
N PRO A 203 18.35 -4.66 6.04
CA PRO A 203 16.91 -4.51 6.20
C PRO A 203 16.21 -5.87 6.35
N ALA A 204 16.66 -6.88 5.60
CA ALA A 204 16.07 -8.21 5.67
C ALA A 204 16.38 -8.91 6.99
N GLY A 205 17.61 -8.77 7.51
CA GLY A 205 18.00 -9.34 8.79
C GLY A 205 17.23 -8.69 9.94
N TYR A 206 17.20 -7.35 9.96
CA TYR A 206 16.45 -6.58 10.94
C TYR A 206 14.97 -6.98 10.98
N LEU A 207 14.31 -7.05 9.83
CA LEU A 207 12.89 -7.39 9.78
C LEU A 207 12.58 -8.83 10.20
N ARG A 208 13.51 -9.78 10.04
CA ARG A 208 13.32 -11.14 10.56
C ARG A 208 13.54 -11.23 12.07
N ASP A 209 14.37 -10.36 12.62
CA ASP A 209 14.72 -10.36 14.04
C ASP A 209 13.65 -9.67 14.93
N VAL A 210 12.81 -8.81 14.35
CA VAL A 210 11.72 -8.16 15.10
C VAL A 210 10.53 -9.10 15.33
N ASP A 211 9.77 -8.85 16.39
CA ASP A 211 8.58 -9.65 16.72
C ASP A 211 7.57 -9.65 15.57
N GLY A 212 7.11 -10.86 15.20
CA GLY A 212 6.18 -11.09 14.10
C GLY A 212 6.77 -11.04 12.68
N GLY A 213 8.06 -10.70 12.52
CA GLY A 213 8.69 -10.63 11.19
C GLY A 213 9.43 -11.89 10.73
N GLY A 214 9.71 -12.83 11.64
CA GLY A 214 10.56 -14.01 11.36
C GLY A 214 10.08 -14.93 10.23
N GLU A 215 8.77 -15.01 10.00
CA GLU A 215 8.17 -15.89 8.97
C GLU A 215 7.91 -15.16 7.64
N ALA A 216 8.10 -13.84 7.58
CA ALA A 216 7.81 -13.06 6.39
C ALA A 216 8.83 -13.35 5.27
N ARG A 217 8.34 -13.66 4.07
CA ARG A 217 9.20 -13.73 2.87
C ARG A 217 9.62 -12.32 2.48
N ILE A 218 10.92 -12.04 2.51
CA ILE A 218 11.46 -10.71 2.15
C ILE A 218 11.97 -10.73 0.70
N VAL A 219 11.42 -9.85 -0.13
CA VAL A 219 11.73 -9.74 -1.56
C VAL A 219 12.21 -8.33 -1.88
N PHE A 220 13.43 -8.21 -2.40
CA PHE A 220 13.96 -6.95 -2.90
C PHE A 220 13.62 -6.74 -4.37
N VAL A 221 13.23 -5.52 -4.74
CA VAL A 221 13.04 -5.11 -6.13
C VAL A 221 14.34 -4.48 -6.64
N PRO A 222 15.08 -5.11 -7.57
CA PRO A 222 16.26 -4.51 -8.15
C PRO A 222 15.91 -3.25 -8.96
N PRO A 223 16.88 -2.36 -9.25
CA PRO A 223 16.65 -1.23 -10.14
C PRO A 223 16.05 -1.69 -11.47
N SER A 224 14.99 -1.00 -11.92
CA SER A 224 14.29 -1.34 -13.16
C SER A 224 15.22 -1.23 -14.36
N ALA A 225 15.09 -2.19 -15.28
CA ALA A 225 15.74 -2.10 -16.60
C ALA A 225 15.11 -0.98 -17.43
N ASP A 226 15.81 -0.53 -18.48
CA ASP A 226 15.33 0.52 -19.40
C ASP A 226 14.17 0.04 -20.33
N GLY A 227 13.72 -1.22 -20.18
CA GLY A 227 12.63 -1.83 -20.96
C GLY A 227 11.35 -2.07 -20.15
N PRO A 228 10.20 -2.31 -20.82
CA PRO A 228 8.94 -2.48 -20.12
C PRO A 228 8.86 -3.77 -19.31
N PRO A 229 7.96 -3.82 -18.30
CA PRO A 229 7.59 -5.07 -17.66
C PRO A 229 6.95 -6.03 -18.66
N PRO A 230 6.84 -7.32 -18.31
CA PRO A 230 6.26 -8.33 -19.17
C PRO A 230 4.82 -7.98 -19.53
N ALA A 231 4.36 -8.51 -20.67
CA ALA A 231 2.95 -8.41 -21.04
C ALA A 231 2.09 -9.04 -19.93
N PRO A 232 0.96 -8.42 -19.57
CA PRO A 232 -0.01 -9.05 -18.69
C PRO A 232 -0.49 -10.38 -19.32
N ASP A 233 -0.75 -11.39 -18.49
CA ASP A 233 -1.32 -12.66 -18.96
C ASP A 233 -2.65 -12.43 -19.71
N ALA A 234 -2.97 -13.31 -20.66
CA ALA A 234 -4.18 -13.23 -21.47
C ALA A 234 -5.44 -13.63 -20.66
N GLY A 235 -5.80 -12.79 -19.70
CA GLY A 235 -6.99 -12.90 -18.87
C GLY A 235 -6.93 -13.96 -17.76
N PRO A 236 -7.93 -13.94 -16.85
CA PRO A 236 -8.05 -14.96 -15.83
C PRO A 236 -8.02 -16.38 -16.41
N PRO A 237 -7.44 -17.36 -15.71
CA PRO A 237 -7.78 -18.75 -15.92
C PRO A 237 -9.30 -18.90 -15.83
N VAL A 238 -9.92 -19.58 -16.79
CA VAL A 238 -11.36 -19.88 -16.74
C VAL A 238 -11.62 -20.68 -15.46
N GLY A 239 -12.24 -20.03 -14.46
CA GLY A 239 -12.63 -20.68 -13.22
C GLY A 239 -13.68 -21.77 -13.47
N PRO A 240 -13.85 -22.74 -12.55
CA PRO A 240 -14.89 -23.75 -12.68
C PRO A 240 -16.26 -23.05 -12.77
N ARG A 241 -16.89 -23.10 -13.94
CA ARG A 241 -18.23 -22.54 -14.13
C ARG A 241 -19.23 -23.33 -13.29
N GLY A 242 -19.86 -22.69 -12.32
CA GLY A 242 -21.01 -23.24 -11.59
C GLY A 242 -20.71 -23.85 -10.21
N GLU A 243 -19.46 -23.90 -9.76
CA GLU A 243 -19.09 -24.29 -8.39
C GLU A 243 -18.63 -23.08 -7.56
N VAL A 244 -18.83 -23.13 -6.24
CA VAL A 244 -18.35 -22.07 -5.33
C VAL A 244 -16.84 -22.24 -5.19
N ASP A 245 -16.05 -21.32 -5.75
CA ASP A 245 -14.60 -21.26 -5.52
C ASP A 245 -14.36 -20.62 -4.14
N ASP A 246 -13.79 -21.40 -3.22
CA ASP A 246 -13.39 -20.97 -1.88
C ASP A 246 -11.86 -20.99 -1.68
N ARG A 247 -11.10 -21.29 -2.75
CA ARG A 247 -9.65 -21.39 -2.68
C ARG A 247 -9.02 -20.02 -2.39
N PRO A 248 -7.95 -19.96 -1.58
CA PRO A 248 -7.20 -18.71 -1.38
C PRO A 248 -6.69 -18.15 -2.71
N MET A 249 -6.65 -16.82 -2.83
CA MET A 249 -5.98 -16.15 -3.94
C MET A 249 -4.48 -16.39 -3.86
N LYS A 250 -3.83 -16.70 -5.00
CA LYS A 250 -2.40 -17.03 -5.02
C LYS A 250 -1.59 -15.93 -5.67
N LEU A 251 -0.72 -15.30 -4.86
CA LEU A 251 0.34 -14.43 -5.36
C LEU A 251 1.44 -15.25 -6.04
N ARG A 252 1.74 -14.93 -7.29
CA ARG A 252 2.81 -15.49 -8.11
C ARG A 252 3.83 -14.41 -8.43
N LEU A 253 5.10 -14.75 -8.30
CA LEU A 253 6.22 -13.94 -8.73
C LEU A 253 7.42 -14.85 -8.99
N GLU A 254 8.29 -14.44 -9.90
CA GLU A 254 9.57 -15.08 -10.11
C GLU A 254 10.64 -14.35 -9.31
N THR A 255 11.45 -15.12 -8.59
CA THR A 255 12.59 -14.60 -7.84
C THR A 255 13.87 -15.31 -8.24
N GLU A 256 14.98 -14.62 -8.05
CA GLU A 256 16.31 -15.16 -8.23
C GLU A 256 17.16 -14.94 -6.98
N ARG A 257 18.11 -15.84 -6.75
CA ARG A 257 19.14 -15.63 -5.74
C ARG A 257 20.29 -14.88 -6.40
N VAL A 258 20.50 -13.62 -6.03
CA VAL A 258 21.69 -12.90 -6.46
C VAL A 258 22.86 -13.39 -5.61
N LEU A 259 23.61 -14.36 -6.14
CA LEU A 259 24.66 -15.12 -5.43
C LEU A 259 25.94 -14.31 -5.20
N ASP A 260 26.14 -13.24 -5.95
CA ASP A 260 27.33 -12.40 -5.85
C ASP A 260 26.91 -11.01 -5.40
N VAL A 261 27.48 -10.58 -4.26
CA VAL A 261 27.47 -9.22 -3.70
C VAL A 261 26.92 -8.24 -4.73
N VAL A 262 25.65 -7.88 -4.60
CA VAL A 262 25.01 -6.95 -5.53
C VAL A 262 25.93 -5.75 -5.62
N GLY A 263 26.49 -5.48 -6.81
CA GLY A 263 27.51 -4.44 -6.96
C GLY A 263 27.05 -3.18 -6.23
N GLY A 264 27.85 -2.69 -5.27
CA GLY A 264 27.49 -1.56 -4.41
C GLY A 264 27.20 -1.89 -2.93
N GLU A 265 27.05 -3.16 -2.56
CA GLU A 265 27.23 -3.59 -1.16
C GLU A 265 28.71 -3.50 -0.77
N ILE A 266 29.02 -3.18 0.50
CA ILE A 266 30.38 -2.93 0.96
C ILE A 266 30.87 -4.15 1.78
N PRO A 267 31.74 -5.02 1.21
CA PRO A 267 32.05 -6.34 1.78
C PRO A 267 32.64 -6.31 3.20
N GLY A 268 33.24 -5.19 3.61
CA GLY A 268 33.82 -5.00 4.95
C GLY A 268 32.89 -4.36 5.99
N VAL A 269 31.65 -4.02 5.61
CA VAL A 269 30.65 -3.38 6.49
C VAL A 269 29.48 -4.31 6.74
N THR A 270 28.90 -4.86 5.68
CA THR A 270 27.76 -5.78 5.78
C THR A 270 28.21 -7.25 5.76
N GLY A 271 29.43 -7.56 5.33
CA GLY A 271 29.80 -8.94 4.96
C GLY A 271 28.99 -9.42 3.75
N GLN A 272 29.01 -10.71 3.42
CA GLN A 272 28.11 -11.30 2.41
C GLN A 272 26.61 -11.30 2.83
N ARG A 273 26.18 -10.39 3.72
CA ARG A 273 24.87 -10.37 4.39
C ARG A 273 23.90 -9.38 3.74
N LEU A 274 23.28 -9.78 2.64
CA LEU A 274 21.83 -9.60 2.60
C LEU A 274 21.29 -10.97 2.99
N SER A 275 20.88 -11.10 4.23
CA SER A 275 20.44 -12.36 4.83
C SER A 275 19.40 -13.06 3.93
N ALA A 276 19.78 -14.13 3.22
CA ALA A 276 18.93 -15.04 2.42
C ALA A 276 17.72 -14.41 1.70
N ALA A 277 17.79 -13.13 1.32
CA ALA A 277 16.66 -12.40 0.78
C ALA A 277 16.49 -12.78 -0.69
N GLU A 278 15.25 -12.82 -1.12
CA GLU A 278 14.95 -13.09 -2.52
C GLU A 278 14.98 -11.78 -3.30
N PHE A 279 15.40 -11.83 -4.55
CA PHE A 279 15.29 -10.69 -5.44
C PHE A 279 14.21 -10.98 -6.44
N LEU A 280 13.32 -10.01 -6.67
CA LEU A 280 12.39 -10.07 -7.78
C LEU A 280 13.21 -10.16 -9.06
N LYS A 281 13.01 -11.22 -9.84
CA LYS A 281 13.74 -11.39 -11.09
C LYS A 281 13.41 -10.23 -12.02
N MET A 282 14.43 -9.62 -12.63
CA MET A 282 14.24 -8.45 -13.50
C MET A 282 13.19 -8.74 -14.58
N GLY A 283 12.25 -7.81 -14.76
CA GLY A 283 11.14 -7.99 -15.69
C GLY A 283 10.09 -8.99 -15.20
N SER A 284 9.93 -9.15 -13.89
CA SER A 284 8.81 -9.89 -13.30
C SER A 284 7.79 -8.94 -12.68
N VAL A 285 6.55 -9.42 -12.56
CA VAL A 285 5.46 -8.75 -11.86
C VAL A 285 4.96 -9.64 -10.73
N LEU A 286 4.16 -9.05 -9.85
CA LEU A 286 3.45 -9.79 -8.81
C LEU A 286 2.03 -10.02 -9.33
N ASP A 287 1.70 -11.26 -9.65
CA ASP A 287 0.41 -11.63 -10.24
C ASP A 287 -0.48 -12.35 -9.22
N ILE A 288 -1.75 -11.99 -9.19
CA ILE A 288 -2.78 -12.66 -8.41
C ILE A 288 -3.74 -13.31 -9.39
N ASP A 289 -3.61 -14.63 -9.54
CA ASP A 289 -4.51 -15.44 -10.36
C ASP A 289 -4.73 -14.97 -11.81
N GLY A 290 -3.76 -14.26 -12.41
CA GLY A 290 -3.87 -13.76 -13.80
C GLY A 290 -4.86 -12.60 -13.93
N LEU A 291 -5.34 -12.08 -12.80
CA LEU A 291 -6.47 -11.17 -12.70
C LEU A 291 -6.04 -9.79 -12.26
N TRP A 292 -5.16 -9.75 -11.27
CA TRP A 292 -4.66 -8.53 -10.66
C TRP A 292 -3.15 -8.57 -10.64
N GLU A 293 -2.50 -7.46 -10.94
CA GLU A 293 -1.06 -7.36 -10.89
C GLU A 293 -0.61 -6.19 -10.02
N PHE A 294 0.52 -6.38 -9.36
CA PHE A 294 1.36 -5.30 -8.88
C PHE A 294 2.64 -5.24 -9.69
N VAL A 295 2.96 -4.04 -10.21
CA VAL A 295 4.09 -3.83 -11.10
C VAL A 295 5.03 -2.81 -10.46
N PRO A 296 6.10 -3.28 -9.80
CA PRO A 296 7.04 -2.40 -9.14
C PRO A 296 8.00 -1.76 -10.14
N TYR A 297 8.33 -0.48 -9.93
CA TYR A 297 9.32 0.26 -10.68
C TYR A 297 10.30 0.94 -9.71
N ASN A 298 11.53 0.42 -9.62
CA ASN A 298 12.59 0.98 -8.81
C ASN A 298 13.50 1.87 -9.67
N ASP A 299 13.44 3.19 -9.50
CA ASP A 299 14.14 4.14 -10.38
C ASP A 299 15.68 4.01 -10.29
N ALA A 300 16.29 3.49 -11.36
CA ALA A 300 17.73 3.32 -11.47
C ALA A 300 18.51 4.64 -11.71
N HIS A 301 17.85 5.76 -12.01
CA HIS A 301 18.53 7.00 -12.42
C HIS A 301 19.42 7.59 -11.33
N GLN A 302 19.06 7.42 -10.05
CA GLN A 302 19.88 7.87 -8.91
C GLN A 302 21.25 7.16 -8.91
N ALA A 303 21.28 5.85 -9.08
CA ALA A 303 22.52 5.08 -9.12
C ALA A 303 23.44 5.55 -10.28
N LYS A 304 22.86 5.91 -11.43
CA LYS A 304 23.60 6.46 -12.59
C LYS A 304 24.29 7.80 -12.30
N ARG A 305 23.92 8.53 -11.24
CA ARG A 305 24.54 9.82 -10.84
C ARG A 305 25.68 9.67 -9.84
N CYS A 306 25.90 8.49 -9.28
CA CYS A 306 26.96 8.23 -8.32
C CYS A 306 28.33 8.38 -8.99
N PRO A 307 29.23 9.28 -8.53
CA PRO A 307 30.57 9.39 -9.10
C PRO A 307 31.35 8.09 -8.97
N ALA A 308 32.17 7.77 -9.98
CA ALA A 308 33.04 6.60 -9.92
C ALA A 308 33.94 6.65 -8.68
N GLY A 309 34.00 5.55 -7.92
CA GLY A 309 34.77 5.45 -6.69
C GLY A 309 34.12 6.07 -5.45
N PHE A 310 32.98 6.76 -5.58
CA PHE A 310 32.28 7.34 -4.42
C PHE A 310 31.95 6.31 -3.33
N PRO A 311 31.43 5.10 -3.63
CA PRO A 311 31.16 4.11 -2.58
C PRO A 311 32.37 3.76 -1.71
N ALA A 312 33.57 3.70 -2.30
CA ALA A 312 34.82 3.44 -1.57
C ALA A 312 35.21 4.60 -0.63
N THR A 313 34.81 5.84 -0.96
CA THR A 313 35.02 7.00 -0.09
C THR A 313 34.06 7.06 1.10
N VAL A 314 32.88 6.47 0.96
CA VAL A 314 31.84 6.42 2.00
C VAL A 314 32.05 5.28 2.98
N GLU A 315 32.60 4.14 2.52
CA GLU A 315 32.90 2.97 3.36
C GLU A 315 33.53 3.29 4.72
N PRO A 316 34.64 4.06 4.83
CA PRO A 316 35.24 4.36 6.12
C PRO A 316 34.36 5.23 7.03
N LEU A 317 33.52 6.09 6.45
CA LEU A 317 32.57 6.93 7.20
C LEU A 317 31.45 6.07 7.80
N ILE A 318 30.95 5.10 7.02
CA ILE A 318 29.96 4.13 7.52
C ILE A 318 30.56 3.29 8.65
N LYS A 319 31.78 2.75 8.49
CA LYS A 319 32.47 2.01 9.57
C LYS A 319 32.58 2.84 10.85
N THR A 320 33.05 4.07 10.72
CA THR A 320 33.17 5.00 11.85
C THR A 320 31.82 5.24 12.54
N LEU A 321 30.74 5.36 11.77
CA LEU A 321 29.39 5.53 12.31
C LEU A 321 28.88 4.29 13.05
N LEU A 322 29.15 3.10 12.52
CA LEU A 322 28.74 1.83 13.14
C LEU A 322 29.57 1.47 14.38
N ASP A 323 30.85 1.84 14.41
CA ASP A 323 31.75 1.62 15.56
C ASP A 323 31.49 2.61 16.72
N ALA A 324 30.67 3.64 16.49
CA ALA A 324 30.39 4.67 17.48
C ALA A 324 29.42 4.19 18.59
N ASN A 325 30.00 3.86 19.74
CA ASN A 325 29.29 3.33 20.91
C ASN A 325 28.70 4.41 21.84
N HIS A 326 29.03 5.69 21.61
CA HIS A 326 28.49 6.81 22.39
C HIS A 326 27.66 7.75 21.50
N PRO A 327 26.51 8.28 21.99
CA PRO A 327 25.64 9.16 21.21
C PRO A 327 26.36 10.37 20.59
N ALA A 328 27.30 10.98 21.32
CA ALA A 328 28.08 12.12 20.82
C ALA A 328 29.02 11.72 19.67
N ASP A 329 29.67 10.57 19.76
CA ASP A 329 30.55 10.05 18.70
C ASP A 329 29.74 9.65 17.47
N ARG A 330 28.55 9.07 17.67
CA ARG A 330 27.62 8.72 16.59
C ARG A 330 27.16 9.95 15.85
N LYS A 331 26.75 11.00 16.57
CA LYS A 331 26.35 12.28 15.96
C LYS A 331 27.50 12.89 15.15
N LYS A 332 28.72 12.87 15.68
CA LYS A 332 29.91 13.36 14.97
C LYS A 332 30.19 12.57 13.69
N ALA A 333 30.07 11.24 13.74
CA ALA A 333 30.25 10.38 12.58
C ALA A 333 29.14 10.61 11.53
N GLN A 334 27.90 10.78 11.97
CA GLN A 334 26.77 11.13 11.11
C GLN A 334 26.96 12.49 10.44
N ASP A 335 27.44 13.50 11.17
CA ASP A 335 27.73 14.83 10.60
C ASP A 335 28.86 14.78 9.56
N ALA A 336 29.89 13.97 9.79
CA ALA A 336 30.95 13.74 8.81
C ALA A 336 30.41 13.05 7.54
N LEU A 337 29.55 12.04 7.71
CA LEU A 337 28.86 11.36 6.60
C LEU A 337 28.01 12.37 5.81
N LYS A 338 27.18 13.17 6.49
CA LYS A 338 26.33 14.21 5.90
C LYS A 338 27.13 15.24 5.12
N ALA A 339 28.23 15.75 5.67
CA ALA A 339 29.11 16.69 5.00
C ALA A 339 29.73 16.11 3.70
N HIS A 340 30.06 14.83 3.69
CA HIS A 340 30.60 14.13 2.52
C HIS A 340 29.55 13.98 1.40
N TYR A 341 28.32 13.60 1.75
CA TYR A 341 27.19 13.57 0.82
C TYR A 341 26.86 14.96 0.27
N ASP A 342 26.78 15.97 1.14
CA ASP A 342 26.46 17.35 0.76
C ASP A 342 27.52 17.94 -0.18
N THR A 343 28.80 17.63 0.04
CA THR A 343 29.89 18.04 -0.85
C THR A 343 29.78 17.40 -2.24
N THR A 344 29.38 16.13 -2.29
CA THR A 344 29.33 15.36 -3.54
C THR A 344 28.08 15.66 -4.35
N PHE A 345 26.92 15.67 -3.69
CA PHE A 345 25.63 15.71 -4.34
C PHE A 345 24.90 17.03 -4.15
N GLY A 346 25.38 17.92 -3.28
CA GLY A 346 24.72 19.18 -2.89
C GLY A 346 23.78 18.99 -1.70
N ASN A 347 23.49 20.10 -1.01
CA ASN A 347 22.81 20.13 0.29
C ASN A 347 21.29 20.40 0.23
N SER A 348 20.66 20.39 -0.96
CA SER A 348 19.23 20.65 -1.06
C SER A 348 18.43 19.42 -0.63
N ALA A 349 17.30 19.61 0.08
CA ALA A 349 16.40 18.53 0.47
C ALA A 349 16.02 17.62 -0.72
N TYR A 350 15.76 18.21 -1.89
CA TYR A 350 15.55 17.46 -3.14
C TYR A 350 16.71 16.51 -3.51
N ARG A 351 17.98 16.94 -3.35
CA ARG A 351 19.14 16.10 -3.72
C ARG A 351 19.29 14.92 -2.77
N ARG A 352 18.68 14.98 -1.58
CA ARG A 352 18.78 14.01 -0.51
C ARG A 352 17.74 12.89 -0.58
N ASN A 353 16.63 13.06 -1.30
CA ASN A 353 15.48 12.17 -1.22
C ASN A 353 14.94 11.76 -2.60
N ILE A 354 15.48 10.70 -3.21
CA ILE A 354 15.10 10.38 -4.59
C ILE A 354 15.04 8.91 -5.00
N ILE A 355 15.03 7.95 -4.07
CA ILE A 355 14.93 6.53 -4.46
C ILE A 355 13.72 5.88 -3.81
N SER A 356 12.57 6.01 -4.46
CA SER A 356 11.35 5.31 -4.04
C SER A 356 10.94 4.24 -5.02
N LEU A 357 10.36 3.18 -4.50
CA LEU A 357 9.67 2.16 -5.27
C LEU A 357 8.31 2.69 -5.70
N PHE A 358 8.12 2.85 -7.01
CA PHE A 358 6.78 3.11 -7.56
C PHE A 358 6.08 1.76 -7.67
N LEU A 359 4.77 1.74 -7.46
CA LEU A 359 3.99 0.51 -7.53
C LEU A 359 2.67 0.79 -8.24
N TYR A 360 2.51 0.20 -9.43
CA TYR A 360 1.20 0.09 -10.07
C TYR A 360 0.44 -1.09 -9.44
N GLY A 361 -0.86 -0.94 -9.22
CA GLY A 361 -1.75 -2.00 -8.80
C GLY A 361 -3.09 -1.92 -9.52
N GLY A 362 -3.50 -2.96 -10.22
CA GLY A 362 -4.70 -2.93 -11.03
C GLY A 362 -5.03 -4.26 -11.72
N PRO A 363 -6.17 -4.32 -12.42
CA PRO A 363 -6.54 -5.52 -13.16
C PRO A 363 -5.66 -5.71 -14.41
N VAL A 364 -5.26 -6.96 -14.64
CA VAL A 364 -4.50 -7.41 -15.81
C VAL A 364 -5.30 -7.14 -17.09
N SER A 365 -6.54 -7.63 -17.13
CA SER A 365 -7.48 -7.38 -18.22
C SER A 365 -8.40 -6.19 -17.92
N THR A 366 -9.03 -5.62 -18.93
CA THR A 366 -10.09 -4.62 -18.72
C THR A 366 -11.38 -5.37 -18.34
N PRO A 367 -11.99 -5.11 -17.18
CA PRO A 367 -13.30 -5.65 -16.86
C PRO A 367 -14.36 -5.27 -17.91
N ALA A 368 -15.31 -6.16 -18.16
CA ALA A 368 -16.47 -5.87 -19.01
C ALA A 368 -17.38 -4.80 -18.39
N GLU A 369 -17.59 -4.90 -17.07
CA GLU A 369 -18.40 -3.95 -16.29
C GLU A 369 -17.67 -3.61 -14.99
N ALA A 370 -17.75 -2.35 -14.57
CA ALA A 370 -17.23 -1.90 -13.28
C ALA A 370 -18.03 -0.72 -12.74
N TYR A 371 -18.24 -0.72 -11.42
CA TYR A 371 -18.90 0.34 -10.66
C TYR A 371 -18.01 0.75 -9.50
N PHE A 372 -17.91 2.06 -9.26
CA PHE A 372 -17.07 2.62 -8.22
C PHE A 372 -17.85 3.52 -7.27
N LYS A 373 -17.41 3.54 -6.02
CA LYS A 373 -17.87 4.46 -4.98
C LYS A 373 -16.65 4.99 -4.25
N THR A 374 -16.50 6.31 -4.22
CA THR A 374 -15.42 6.98 -3.47
C THR A 374 -15.97 7.78 -2.30
N GLY A 375 -15.17 8.01 -1.27
CA GLY A 375 -15.57 8.84 -0.13
C GLY A 375 -14.40 9.24 0.76
N GLU A 376 -14.68 10.20 1.65
CA GLU A 376 -13.76 10.60 2.72
C GLU A 376 -13.93 9.64 3.90
N THR A 377 -12.83 9.30 4.58
CA THR A 377 -12.86 8.57 5.86
C THR A 377 -12.31 9.46 6.96
N GLN A 378 -12.70 9.23 8.21
CA GLN A 378 -12.17 9.98 9.35
C GLN A 378 -11.34 9.06 10.25
N LEU A 379 -10.47 9.64 11.07
CA LEU A 379 -9.69 8.90 12.06
C LEU A 379 -10.61 8.02 12.93
N GLY A 380 -10.28 6.74 13.08
CA GLY A 380 -11.08 5.80 13.88
C GLY A 380 -12.45 5.47 13.28
N ASN A 381 -12.76 6.01 12.10
CA ASN A 381 -13.99 5.74 11.38
C ASN A 381 -13.69 5.29 9.95
N MET A 382 -13.76 3.97 9.77
CA MET A 382 -13.61 3.34 8.47
C MET A 382 -14.78 3.59 7.51
N ALA A 383 -15.89 4.20 7.96
CA ALA A 383 -17.04 4.49 7.12
C ALA A 383 -16.78 5.69 6.21
N CYS A 384 -17.31 5.60 4.99
CA CYS A 384 -17.21 6.64 3.99
C CYS A 384 -18.29 7.72 4.17
N HIS A 385 -17.88 8.97 4.21
CA HIS A 385 -18.75 10.11 3.96
C HIS A 385 -18.82 10.38 2.45
N HIS A 386 -19.99 10.17 1.86
CA HIS A 386 -20.18 10.31 0.42
C HIS A 386 -20.33 11.78 0.00
N LYS A 387 -19.36 12.25 -0.78
CA LYS A 387 -19.53 13.39 -1.68
C LYS A 387 -19.88 12.87 -3.09
N PRO A 388 -20.41 13.70 -4.00
CA PRO A 388 -20.63 13.28 -5.38
C PRO A 388 -19.34 12.70 -5.96
N ASP A 389 -19.41 11.52 -6.58
CA ASP A 389 -18.25 10.89 -7.19
C ASP A 389 -17.72 11.76 -8.35
N ARG A 390 -16.54 12.36 -8.14
CA ARG A 390 -15.82 13.17 -9.13
C ARG A 390 -14.56 12.47 -9.65
N SER A 391 -14.35 11.22 -9.24
CA SER A 391 -13.15 10.45 -9.55
C SER A 391 -13.07 10.01 -11.01
N ARG A 392 -14.17 10.09 -11.77
CA ARG A 392 -14.27 9.67 -13.19
C ARG A 392 -13.76 8.24 -13.44
N LEU A 393 -13.76 7.39 -12.42
CA LEU A 393 -13.33 6.00 -12.54
C LEU A 393 -14.27 5.23 -13.48
N SER A 394 -13.71 4.27 -14.20
CA SER A 394 -14.45 3.41 -15.13
C SER A 394 -13.77 2.06 -15.28
N ALA A 395 -14.41 1.11 -15.96
CA ALA A 395 -13.81 -0.21 -16.21
C ALA A 395 -12.44 -0.15 -16.91
N THR A 396 -12.16 0.93 -17.65
CA THR A 396 -10.86 1.13 -18.33
C THR A 396 -9.87 1.98 -17.53
N HIS A 397 -10.29 2.58 -16.42
CA HIS A 397 -9.58 3.66 -15.73
C HIS A 397 -9.84 3.61 -14.21
N PHE A 398 -9.18 2.69 -13.48
CA PHE A 398 -9.33 2.58 -12.02
C PHE A 398 -8.15 1.97 -11.25
N SER A 399 -7.00 1.79 -11.91
CA SER A 399 -5.81 1.25 -11.24
C SER A 399 -5.13 2.33 -10.41
N MET A 400 -4.44 1.90 -9.36
CA MET A 400 -3.62 2.75 -8.51
C MET A 400 -2.20 2.82 -9.04
N LEU A 401 -1.60 4.00 -8.98
CA LEU A 401 -0.17 4.16 -9.11
C LEU A 401 0.36 4.91 -7.88
N PHE A 402 1.06 4.15 -7.04
CA PHE A 402 1.77 4.66 -5.89
C PHE A 402 3.19 5.06 -6.31
N THR A 403 3.65 6.20 -5.82
CA THR A 403 4.95 6.77 -6.19
C THR A 403 5.86 7.02 -5.00
N GLY A 404 5.33 6.92 -3.77
CA GLY A 404 6.05 7.25 -2.54
C GLY A 404 6.70 8.62 -2.63
N ASP A 405 7.98 8.65 -2.32
CA ASP A 405 8.86 9.82 -2.40
C ASP A 405 9.64 9.93 -3.72
N GLY A 406 9.12 9.26 -4.74
CA GLY A 406 9.67 9.23 -6.07
C GLY A 406 9.87 10.61 -6.68
N SER A 407 10.56 10.68 -7.82
CA SER A 407 10.71 11.96 -8.51
C SER A 407 10.55 11.81 -10.01
N LEU A 408 9.72 12.68 -10.59
CA LEU A 408 9.51 12.80 -12.03
C LEU A 408 9.86 14.21 -12.54
N ASN A 409 10.70 14.92 -11.79
CA ASN A 409 11.03 16.32 -12.08
C ASN A 409 11.92 16.53 -13.32
N SER A 410 12.60 15.49 -13.79
CA SER A 410 13.54 15.56 -14.92
C SER A 410 13.04 14.77 -16.12
N LYS A 411 13.36 15.24 -17.32
CA LYS A 411 12.99 14.58 -18.58
C LYS A 411 13.44 13.11 -18.63
N PRO A 412 14.69 12.73 -18.27
CA PRO A 412 15.09 11.32 -18.30
C PRO A 412 14.23 10.41 -17.42
N ARG A 413 13.89 10.85 -16.19
CA ARG A 413 13.01 10.09 -15.30
C ARG A 413 11.61 9.94 -15.86
N ARG A 414 11.03 11.02 -16.41
CA ARG A 414 9.72 10.96 -17.08
C ARG A 414 9.73 10.01 -18.26
N THR A 415 10.77 10.05 -19.09
CA THR A 415 10.91 9.13 -20.23
C THR A 415 11.07 7.67 -19.77
N GLY A 416 11.88 7.40 -18.75
CA GLY A 416 12.02 6.03 -18.21
C GLY A 416 10.71 5.51 -17.64
N PHE A 417 10.02 6.33 -16.85
CA PHE A 417 8.70 6.03 -16.28
C PHE A 417 7.65 5.78 -17.37
N GLU A 418 7.57 6.65 -18.38
CA GLU A 418 6.64 6.53 -19.51
C GLU A 418 6.91 5.26 -20.32
N ASN A 419 8.18 4.99 -20.66
CA ASN A 419 8.58 3.80 -21.40
C ASN A 419 8.26 2.51 -20.63
N PHE A 420 8.31 2.55 -19.29
CA PHE A 420 8.03 1.41 -18.44
C PHE A 420 6.52 1.14 -18.32
N PHE A 421 5.70 2.16 -18.05
CA PHE A 421 4.27 1.97 -17.77
C PHE A 421 3.34 2.11 -18.98
N THR A 422 3.74 2.77 -20.06
CA THR A 422 2.88 2.92 -21.26
C THR A 422 2.59 1.57 -21.94
N PRO A 423 3.56 0.67 -22.12
CA PRO A 423 3.31 -0.61 -22.74
C PRO A 423 2.22 -1.40 -22.02
N TYR A 424 1.34 -2.02 -22.81
CA TYR A 424 0.16 -2.76 -22.34
C TYR A 424 -0.87 -1.92 -21.57
N GLY A 425 -0.77 -0.58 -21.63
CA GLY A 425 -1.80 0.34 -21.16
C GLY A 425 -1.85 0.55 -19.64
N ARG A 426 -0.81 0.18 -18.88
CA ARG A 426 -0.79 0.36 -17.42
C ARG A 426 -0.87 1.84 -17.04
N LEU A 427 -0.14 2.72 -17.74
CA LEU A 427 -0.20 4.16 -17.49
C LEU A 427 -1.59 4.74 -17.78
N SER A 428 -2.25 4.32 -18.86
CA SER A 428 -3.62 4.77 -19.15
C SER A 428 -4.64 4.25 -18.13
N LYS A 429 -4.44 3.03 -17.59
CA LYS A 429 -5.30 2.45 -16.55
C LYS A 429 -5.07 3.06 -15.17
N ALA A 430 -3.89 3.62 -14.91
CA ALA A 430 -3.44 4.21 -13.65
C ALA A 430 -4.16 5.55 -13.37
N SER A 431 -5.43 5.46 -13.04
CA SER A 431 -6.33 6.60 -12.95
C SER A 431 -6.35 7.25 -11.57
N VAL A 432 -5.85 6.58 -10.54
CA VAL A 432 -5.62 7.17 -9.22
C VAL A 432 -4.12 7.24 -8.99
N PHE A 433 -3.62 8.46 -8.90
CA PHE A 433 -2.19 8.75 -8.83
C PHE A 433 -1.85 9.36 -7.49
N GLN A 434 -1.02 8.68 -6.69
CA GLN A 434 -0.44 9.30 -5.51
C GLN A 434 0.67 10.25 -5.96
N VAL A 435 0.51 11.54 -5.69
CA VAL A 435 1.49 12.57 -6.02
C VAL A 435 2.71 12.39 -5.14
N MET A 436 3.89 12.41 -5.77
CA MET A 436 5.14 12.10 -5.10
C MET A 436 5.45 13.06 -3.95
N HIS A 437 6.08 12.54 -2.90
CA HIS A 437 6.72 13.31 -1.82
C HIS A 437 5.81 14.42 -1.27
N HIS A 438 4.58 14.02 -0.90
CA HIS A 438 3.53 14.89 -0.36
C HIS A 438 3.13 16.08 -1.28
N GLY A 439 3.60 16.11 -2.54
CA GLY A 439 3.41 17.23 -3.45
C GLY A 439 4.51 18.29 -3.41
N ALA A 440 5.76 17.92 -3.13
CA ALA A 440 6.89 18.85 -3.17
C ALA A 440 7.33 19.21 -4.60
N SER A 441 7.63 20.49 -4.84
CA SER A 441 8.08 20.99 -6.16
C SER A 441 9.37 20.31 -6.62
N GLY A 442 10.25 19.94 -5.67
CA GLY A 442 11.50 19.24 -5.96
C GLY A 442 11.29 17.90 -6.68
N ASN A 443 10.16 17.24 -6.45
CA ASN A 443 9.90 15.89 -6.94
C ASN A 443 9.01 15.87 -8.20
N SER A 444 8.38 17.00 -8.52
CA SER A 444 7.48 17.15 -9.69
C SER A 444 8.05 18.06 -10.77
N SER A 445 7.36 18.11 -11.91
CA SER A 445 7.51 19.16 -12.92
C SER A 445 6.16 19.44 -13.59
N PRO A 446 6.01 20.57 -14.31
CA PRO A 446 4.76 20.91 -15.01
C PRO A 446 4.26 19.85 -15.99
N GLU A 447 5.14 18.99 -16.50
CA GLU A 447 4.79 17.94 -17.46
C GLU A 447 4.27 16.66 -16.80
N VAL A 448 4.43 16.46 -15.49
CA VAL A 448 4.04 15.20 -14.83
C VAL A 448 2.54 14.98 -14.91
N ALA A 449 1.73 15.98 -14.56
CA ALA A 449 0.27 15.85 -14.59
C ALA A 449 -0.26 15.58 -16.01
N ALA A 450 0.38 16.16 -17.04
CA ALA A 450 0.04 15.92 -18.44
C ALA A 450 0.53 14.56 -18.97
N LEU A 451 1.57 13.99 -18.36
CA LEU A 451 2.05 12.65 -18.66
C LEU A 451 1.14 11.57 -18.08
N VAL A 452 0.73 11.72 -16.81
CA VAL A 452 -0.05 10.71 -16.10
C VAL A 452 -1.56 10.82 -16.33
N VAL A 453 -2.07 12.03 -16.58
CA VAL A 453 -3.49 12.34 -16.86
C VAL A 453 -4.46 11.61 -15.90
N PRO A 454 -4.28 11.74 -14.57
CA PRO A 454 -5.02 10.92 -13.63
C PRO A 454 -6.47 11.40 -13.54
N CYS A 455 -7.36 10.49 -13.16
CA CYS A 455 -8.75 10.82 -12.87
C CYS A 455 -8.91 11.31 -11.41
N ALA A 456 -7.99 10.92 -10.53
CA ALA A 456 -7.84 11.45 -9.17
C ALA A 456 -6.37 11.55 -8.76
N SER A 457 -6.00 12.64 -8.09
CA SER A 457 -4.63 12.91 -7.64
C SER A 457 -4.60 12.97 -6.11
N ILE A 458 -3.97 11.99 -5.47
CA ILE A 458 -3.91 11.87 -4.01
C ILE A 458 -2.67 12.59 -3.48
N PHE A 459 -2.87 13.54 -2.58
CA PHE A 459 -1.83 14.24 -1.84
C PHE A 459 -1.86 13.76 -0.39
N CYS A 460 -0.99 12.81 -0.04
CA CYS A 460 -0.76 12.43 1.35
C CYS A 460 0.09 13.53 2.00
N SER A 461 -0.53 14.50 2.64
CA SER A 461 0.13 15.74 3.09
C SER A 461 -0.69 16.42 4.16
N ASP A 462 -0.04 17.03 5.15
CA ASP A 462 -0.68 17.87 6.16
C ASP A 462 -0.09 19.29 6.08
N PRO A 463 -0.71 20.23 5.34
CA PRO A 463 -0.18 21.59 5.19
C PRO A 463 -0.10 22.39 6.50
N SER A 464 -0.76 21.91 7.56
CA SER A 464 -0.80 22.56 8.88
C SER A 464 0.35 22.14 9.80
N LYS A 465 1.04 21.03 9.47
CA LYS A 465 2.11 20.43 10.30
C LYS A 465 3.30 20.03 9.44
N GLY A 466 4.42 19.71 10.10
CA GLY A 466 5.61 19.20 9.42
C GLY A 466 6.14 20.11 8.29
N GLN A 467 6.55 19.50 7.18
CA GLN A 467 6.89 20.20 5.95
C GLN A 467 5.61 20.72 5.30
N LYS A 468 5.64 21.98 4.86
CA LYS A 468 4.46 22.69 4.32
C LYS A 468 4.16 22.29 2.88
N HIS A 469 3.93 21.01 2.66
CA HIS A 469 3.46 20.43 1.42
C HIS A 469 1.93 20.27 1.44
N PRO A 470 1.28 20.25 0.26
CA PRO A 470 1.87 20.31 -1.07
C PRO A 470 2.26 21.74 -1.48
N ASP A 471 3.30 21.86 -2.29
CA ASP A 471 3.70 23.14 -2.83
C ASP A 471 2.66 23.67 -3.83
N ALA A 472 2.42 24.98 -3.80
CA ALA A 472 1.33 25.60 -4.54
C ALA A 472 1.46 25.44 -6.07
N ASP A 473 2.68 25.34 -6.61
CA ASP A 473 2.89 25.06 -8.03
C ASP A 473 2.52 23.62 -8.39
N VAL A 474 2.83 22.64 -7.54
CA VAL A 474 2.43 21.24 -7.75
C VAL A 474 0.92 21.07 -7.66
N LEU A 475 0.27 21.69 -6.66
CA LEU A 475 -1.20 21.72 -6.59
C LEU A 475 -1.84 22.25 -7.88
N ARG A 476 -1.30 23.33 -8.46
CA ARG A 476 -1.81 23.90 -9.71
C ARG A 476 -1.63 22.97 -10.90
N GLN A 477 -0.55 22.18 -10.95
CA GLN A 477 -0.32 21.19 -12.00
C GLN A 477 -1.42 20.13 -12.02
N PHE A 478 -1.86 19.68 -10.83
CA PHE A 478 -2.85 18.61 -10.69
C PHE A 478 -4.29 19.09 -10.52
N TRP A 479 -4.52 20.40 -10.38
CA TRP A 479 -5.87 20.98 -10.19
C TRP A 479 -6.94 20.48 -11.18
N PRO A 480 -6.64 20.29 -12.48
CA PRO A 480 -7.61 19.74 -13.45
C PRO A 480 -7.97 18.27 -13.21
N TYR A 481 -7.21 17.55 -12.39
CA TYR A 481 -7.20 16.10 -12.22
C TYR A 481 -7.62 15.67 -10.80
N ASN A 482 -8.61 16.39 -10.24
CA ASN A 482 -9.28 16.07 -8.97
C ASN A 482 -8.30 15.81 -7.82
N CYS A 483 -7.71 16.89 -7.28
CA CYS A 483 -6.84 16.82 -6.12
C CYS A 483 -7.63 16.40 -4.86
N ILE A 484 -7.16 15.35 -4.19
CA ILE A 484 -7.69 14.84 -2.94
C ILE A 484 -6.56 14.92 -1.92
N GLN A 485 -6.75 15.70 -0.87
CA GLN A 485 -5.82 15.73 0.26
C GLN A 485 -6.17 14.60 1.24
N VAL A 486 -5.15 13.90 1.71
CA VAL A 486 -5.20 12.96 2.83
C VAL A 486 -4.25 13.50 3.89
N ASP A 487 -4.79 13.91 5.03
CA ASP A 487 -4.06 14.51 6.15
C ASP A 487 -4.21 13.67 7.43
N ASP A 488 -4.11 14.26 8.62
CA ASP A 488 -4.20 13.56 9.90
C ASP A 488 -5.63 13.50 10.46
N VAL A 489 -6.62 13.99 9.70
CA VAL A 489 -8.05 13.98 10.05
C VAL A 489 -8.87 13.26 8.98
N ILE A 490 -8.58 13.52 7.71
CA ILE A 490 -9.37 13.06 6.56
C ILE A 490 -8.52 12.12 5.72
N GLY A 491 -9.01 10.89 5.58
CA GLY A 491 -8.53 9.88 4.66
C GLY A 491 -9.43 9.75 3.43
N TRP A 492 -9.10 8.81 2.56
CA TRP A 492 -9.87 8.55 1.34
C TRP A 492 -10.05 7.05 1.09
N LEU A 493 -11.24 6.68 0.60
CA LEU A 493 -11.61 5.31 0.28
C LEU A 493 -12.18 5.23 -1.13
N MET A 494 -11.78 4.19 -1.86
CA MET A 494 -12.41 3.73 -3.09
C MET A 494 -12.87 2.29 -2.91
N LEU A 495 -14.14 2.03 -3.22
CA LEU A 495 -14.73 0.71 -3.36
C LEU A 495 -15.09 0.50 -4.84
N GLY A 496 -14.65 -0.61 -5.41
CA GLY A 496 -14.97 -1.01 -6.78
C GLY A 496 -15.60 -2.39 -6.82
N VAL A 497 -16.60 -2.58 -7.67
CA VAL A 497 -17.18 -3.89 -8.01
C VAL A 497 -17.10 -4.06 -9.52
N PHE A 498 -16.60 -5.21 -10.00
CA PHE A 498 -16.35 -5.42 -11.43
C PHE A 498 -16.48 -6.89 -11.85
N VAL A 499 -16.69 -7.11 -13.15
CA VAL A 499 -16.82 -8.44 -13.78
C VAL A 499 -15.94 -8.47 -15.02
N PHE A 500 -15.17 -9.56 -15.19
CA PHE A 500 -14.28 -9.78 -16.34
C PHE A 500 -14.97 -10.44 -17.53
#